data_AF-A0A9P3A6M6-F1
#
_entry.id   AF-A0A9P3A6M6-F1
#
_cell.length_a   1.000
_cell.length_b   1.000
_cell.length_c   1.000
_cell.angle_alpha   90.00
_cell.angle_beta   90.00
_cell.angle_gamma   90.00
#
_symmetry.space_group_name_H-M   'P 1'
#
loop_
_entity.id
_entity.type
_entity.pdbx_description
1 polymer ?
#
loop_
_entity_poly.entity_id
_entity_poly.type
_entity_poly.pdbx_seq_one_letter_code
_entity_poly.pdbx_strand_id
1 'polypeptide(L)'
;MSAVASSSSGRVPQGEVIMEFADGGSYIKHKLEHSVLELEKRRITKDEGAKAEKAMKALDIKPVESVNSEDVDFVVSQLGCSKELAENALREEKGDLVKTLIKLVQPRPRARSVDGGAELKK
;
A
#
# COMPACT_ATOMS: atom_id res chain seq x y z
N MET A 1 53.76 -24.94 -13.52
CA MET A 1 53.99 -25.03 -12.06
C MET A 1 55.07 -23.99 -11.77
N SER A 2 54.87 -22.91 -11.04
CA SER A 2 54.35 -22.86 -9.67
C SER A 2 53.86 -21.44 -9.36
N ALA A 3 52.69 -21.33 -8.74
CA ALA A 3 52.21 -20.09 -8.12
C ALA A 3 52.99 -19.85 -6.81
N VAL A 4 53.49 -18.62 -6.60
CA VAL A 4 53.99 -18.19 -5.29
C VAL A 4 52.88 -17.41 -4.60
N ALA A 5 52.29 -18.04 -3.60
CA ALA A 5 51.33 -17.45 -2.68
C ALA A 5 52.07 -16.76 -1.52
N SER A 6 51.65 -15.52 -1.25
CA SER A 6 51.56 -14.82 0.04
C SER A 6 52.58 -15.12 1.15
N SER A 7 53.40 -14.12 1.50
CA SER A 7 53.93 -13.97 2.87
C SER A 7 53.81 -12.52 3.34
N SER A 8 52.75 -12.23 4.09
CA SER A 8 52.52 -10.99 4.81
C SER A 8 53.56 -10.83 5.93
N SER A 9 54.63 -10.07 5.67
CA SER A 9 55.64 -9.73 6.67
C SER A 9 55.34 -8.36 7.29
N GLY A 10 54.87 -8.37 8.54
CA GLY A 10 55.32 -7.44 9.58
C GLY A 10 54.81 -6.00 9.64
N ARG A 11 53.92 -5.51 8.76
CA ARG A 11 53.25 -4.22 8.99
C ARG A 11 51.81 -4.45 9.44
N VAL A 12 51.53 -4.11 10.71
CA VAL A 12 50.15 -3.83 11.14
C VAL A 12 49.64 -2.74 10.18
N PRO A 13 48.52 -2.95 9.47
CA PRO A 13 47.97 -1.91 8.60
C PRO A 13 47.66 -0.70 9.48
N GLN A 14 48.41 0.39 9.27
CA GLN A 14 48.10 1.64 9.96
C GLN A 14 46.77 2.13 9.40
N GLY A 15 45.83 2.46 10.29
CA GLY A 15 44.54 3.01 9.88
C GLY A 15 44.77 4.21 8.97
N GLU A 16 44.36 4.11 7.72
CA GLU A 16 44.52 5.17 6.74
C GLU A 16 43.67 6.35 7.19
N VAL A 17 44.31 7.47 7.53
CA VAL A 17 43.63 8.74 7.79
C VAL A 17 43.56 9.48 6.46
N ILE A 18 42.34 9.79 6.01
CA ILE A 18 42.13 10.59 4.80
C ILE A 18 42.65 12.01 5.11
N MET A 19 43.90 12.30 4.72
CA MET A 19 44.53 13.60 4.97
C MET A 19 43.89 14.74 4.16
N GLU A 20 43.26 14.40 3.03
CA GLU A 20 42.50 15.34 2.19
C GLU A 20 41.00 15.11 2.38
N PHE A 21 40.50 15.31 3.61
CA PHE A 21 39.07 15.54 3.75
C PHE A 21 38.83 16.95 3.23
N ALA A 22 38.37 17.05 1.98
CA ALA A 22 37.85 18.29 1.43
C ALA A 22 36.67 18.72 2.30
N ASP A 23 36.96 19.54 3.31
CA ASP A 23 35.93 20.09 4.18
C ASP A 23 34.95 20.84 3.27
N GLY A 24 33.68 20.44 3.32
CA GLY A 24 32.64 20.76 2.35
C GLY A 24 32.20 22.23 2.35
N GLY A 25 33.11 23.17 2.61
CA GLY A 25 32.86 24.58 2.87
C GLY A 25 32.69 25.45 1.63
N SER A 26 32.79 24.91 0.41
CA SER A 26 32.51 25.68 -0.80
C SER A 26 31.15 25.32 -1.37
N TYR A 27 30.15 26.15 -1.09
CA TYR A 27 28.85 26.09 -1.75
C TYR A 27 28.56 27.40 -2.47
N ILE A 28 27.79 27.28 -3.54
CA ILE A 28 27.31 28.43 -4.29
C ILE A 28 25.98 28.87 -3.64
N LYS A 29 25.98 30.02 -2.95
CA LYS A 29 24.85 30.53 -2.15
C LYS A 29 23.49 30.39 -2.86
N HIS A 30 23.37 30.88 -4.09
CA HIS A 30 22.11 30.85 -4.84
C HIS A 30 21.65 29.42 -5.17
N LYS A 31 22.58 28.48 -5.42
CA LYS A 31 22.24 27.08 -5.69
C LYS A 31 21.75 26.39 -4.41
N LEU A 32 22.38 26.70 -3.28
CA LEU A 32 21.99 26.16 -1.99
C LEU A 32 20.60 26.66 -1.59
N GLU A 33 20.35 27.97 -1.69
CA GLU A 33 19.03 28.57 -1.41
C GLU A 33 17.93 27.97 -2.28
N HIS A 34 18.17 27.82 -3.59
CA HIS A 34 17.21 27.20 -4.50
C HIS A 34 16.91 25.74 -4.12
N SER A 35 17.97 24.97 -3.80
CA SER A 35 17.83 23.56 -3.41
C SER A 35 17.04 23.40 -2.10
N VAL A 36 17.26 24.29 -1.13
CA VAL A 36 16.51 24.29 0.14
C VAL A 36 15.02 24.57 -0.11
N LEU A 37 14.69 25.58 -0.91
CA LEU A 37 13.30 25.90 -1.25
C LEU A 37 12.60 24.75 -1.99
N GLU A 38 13.29 24.06 -2.90
CA GLU A 38 12.73 22.87 -3.56
C GLU A 38 12.45 21.72 -2.59
N LEU A 39 13.37 21.48 -1.64
CA LEU A 39 13.20 20.44 -0.63
C LEU A 39 12.03 20.76 0.31
N GLU A 40 11.88 22.01 0.72
CA GLU A 40 10.75 22.45 1.54
C GLU A 40 9.43 22.27 0.80
N LYS A 41 9.34 22.67 -0.48
CA LYS A 41 8.15 22.43 -1.31
C LYS A 41 7.82 20.95 -1.41
N ARG A 42 8.81 20.09 -1.65
CA ARG A 42 8.60 18.63 -1.69
C ARG A 42 8.10 18.09 -0.35
N ARG A 43 8.63 18.58 0.76
CA ARG A 43 8.18 18.19 2.10
C ARG A 43 6.72 18.58 2.33
N ILE A 44 6.35 19.83 2.03
CA ILE A 44 4.98 20.33 2.14
C ILE A 44 4.03 19.48 1.30
N THR A 45 4.35 19.23 0.02
CA THR A 45 3.48 18.40 -0.84
C THR A 45 3.33 16.96 -0.35
N LYS A 46 4.37 16.38 0.27
CA LYS A 46 4.30 15.03 0.87
C LYS A 46 3.46 15.03 2.14
N ASP A 47 3.64 16.02 2.99
CA ASP A 47 2.90 16.14 4.25
C ASP A 47 1.42 16.45 3.99
N GLU A 48 1.13 17.31 3.01
CA GLU A 48 -0.22 17.60 2.51
C GLU A 48 -0.84 16.38 1.82
N GLY A 49 -0.08 15.68 0.98
CA GLY A 49 -0.51 14.43 0.33
C GLY A 49 -0.86 13.35 1.36
N ALA A 50 -0.01 13.15 2.37
CA ALA A 50 -0.27 12.19 3.45
C ALA A 50 -1.46 12.61 4.32
N LYS A 51 -1.69 13.91 4.53
CA LYS A 51 -2.87 14.42 5.24
C LYS A 51 -4.13 14.27 4.40
N ALA A 52 -4.06 14.51 3.10
CA ALA A 52 -5.15 14.31 2.15
C ALA A 52 -5.51 12.82 2.02
N GLU A 53 -4.53 11.91 1.91
CA GLU A 53 -4.76 10.47 1.91
C GLU A 53 -5.39 9.98 3.22
N LYS A 54 -4.92 10.46 4.37
CA LYS A 54 -5.53 10.17 5.67
C LYS A 54 -6.96 10.71 5.75
N ALA A 55 -7.22 11.90 5.24
CA ALA A 55 -8.55 12.48 5.20
C ALA A 55 -9.49 11.74 4.24
N MET A 56 -9.02 11.34 3.05
CA MET A 56 -9.78 10.55 2.08
C MET A 56 -10.11 9.16 2.62
N LYS A 57 -9.15 8.53 3.32
CA LYS A 57 -9.37 7.25 4.00
C LYS A 57 -10.33 7.37 5.19
N ALA A 58 -10.29 8.49 5.92
CA ALA A 58 -11.24 8.74 7.02
C ALA A 58 -12.65 9.08 6.52
N LEU A 59 -12.77 9.67 5.32
CA LEU A 59 -14.05 9.96 4.69
C LEU A 59 -14.67 8.74 4.00
N ASP A 60 -13.93 7.63 3.89
CA ASP A 60 -14.37 6.33 3.36
C ASP A 60 -15.28 6.46 2.12
N ILE A 61 -14.98 7.45 1.27
CA ILE A 61 -15.65 7.66 -0.01
C ILE A 61 -15.06 6.61 -0.94
N LYS A 62 -15.48 5.35 -0.75
CA LYS A 62 -15.46 4.39 -1.85
C LYS A 62 -16.16 5.08 -3.00
N PRO A 63 -15.57 5.14 -4.21
CA PRO A 63 -16.29 5.64 -5.36
C PRO A 63 -17.63 4.92 -5.38
N VAL A 64 -18.71 5.68 -5.33
CA VAL A 64 -20.05 5.13 -5.44
C VAL A 64 -20.13 4.60 -6.86
N GLU A 65 -19.65 3.37 -7.06
CA GLU A 65 -20.01 2.59 -8.23
C GLU A 65 -21.53 2.55 -8.18
N SER A 66 -22.14 3.27 -9.11
CA SER A 66 -23.58 3.46 -9.19
C SER A 66 -24.19 2.09 -9.42
N VAL A 67 -24.72 1.50 -8.36
CA VAL A 67 -25.47 0.25 -8.43
C VAL A 67 -26.85 0.60 -9.00
N ASN A 68 -27.32 -0.16 -9.99
CA ASN A 68 -28.65 0.02 -10.55
C ASN A 68 -29.70 -0.27 -9.47
N SER A 69 -30.66 0.64 -9.29
CA SER A 69 -31.74 0.45 -8.30
C SER A 69 -32.64 -0.74 -8.63
N GLU A 70 -32.85 -1.04 -9.91
CA GLU A 70 -33.66 -2.18 -10.37
C GLU A 70 -33.06 -3.52 -9.92
N ASP A 71 -31.73 -3.63 -10.00
CA ASP A 71 -30.99 -4.82 -9.60
C ASP A 71 -31.07 -5.05 -8.09
N VAL A 72 -31.02 -3.96 -7.31
CA VAL A 72 -31.19 -4.00 -5.85
C VAL A 72 -32.59 -4.49 -5.48
N ASP A 73 -33.63 -3.93 -6.11
CA ASP A 73 -35.01 -4.31 -5.84
C ASP A 73 -35.29 -5.77 -6.26
N PHE A 74 -34.69 -6.22 -7.37
CA PHE A 74 -34.75 -7.62 -7.79
C PHE A 74 -34.14 -8.55 -6.75
N VAL A 75 -32.91 -8.28 -6.30
CA VAL A 75 -32.21 -9.08 -5.28
C VAL A 75 -33.02 -9.14 -3.97
N VAL A 76 -33.57 -8.01 -3.52
CA VAL A 76 -34.43 -7.94 -2.32
C VAL A 76 -35.69 -8.78 -2.50
N SER A 77 -36.33 -8.73 -3.68
CA SER A 77 -37.54 -9.51 -3.96
C SER A 77 -37.30 -11.02 -3.97
N GLN A 78 -36.16 -11.47 -4.50
CA GLN A 78 -35.86 -12.89 -4.67
C GLN A 78 -35.29 -13.54 -3.40
N LEU A 79 -34.42 -12.83 -2.69
CA LEU A 79 -33.69 -13.37 -1.53
C LEU A 79 -34.25 -12.89 -0.19
N GLY A 80 -35.13 -11.89 -0.17
CA GLY A 80 -35.72 -11.35 1.05
C GLY A 80 -34.69 -10.72 2.00
N CYS A 81 -33.55 -10.24 1.48
CA CYS A 81 -32.51 -9.60 2.28
C CYS A 81 -32.77 -8.10 2.47
N SER A 82 -32.06 -7.47 3.41
CA SER A 82 -32.13 -6.01 3.58
C SER A 82 -31.53 -5.28 2.37
N LYS A 83 -32.05 -4.08 2.09
CA LYS A 83 -31.61 -3.25 0.97
C LYS A 83 -30.10 -2.93 1.05
N GLU A 84 -29.61 -2.62 2.25
CA GLU A 84 -28.19 -2.35 2.51
C GLU A 84 -27.30 -3.55 2.17
N LEU A 85 -27.76 -4.77 2.45
CA LEU A 85 -27.02 -5.98 2.15
C LEU A 85 -26.96 -6.22 0.64
N ALA A 86 -28.08 -6.05 -0.05
CA ALA A 86 -28.16 -6.16 -1.51
C ALA A 86 -27.25 -5.14 -2.21
N GLU A 87 -27.28 -3.88 -1.77
CA GLU A 87 -26.42 -2.81 -2.30
C GLU A 87 -24.93 -3.11 -2.07
N ASN A 88 -24.57 -3.58 -0.88
CA ASN A 88 -23.19 -3.96 -0.57
C ASN A 88 -22.72 -5.15 -1.40
N ALA A 89 -23.54 -6.18 -1.56
CA ALA A 89 -23.22 -7.35 -2.38
C ALA A 89 -23.03 -6.99 -3.85
N LEU A 90 -23.91 -6.15 -4.41
CA LEU A 90 -23.78 -5.65 -5.78
C LEU A 90 -22.55 -4.77 -5.97
N ARG A 91 -22.19 -3.95 -4.98
CA ARG A 91 -20.96 -3.16 -5.02
C ARG A 91 -19.71 -4.03 -4.96
N GLU A 92 -19.71 -5.12 -4.19
CA GLU A 92 -18.58 -6.04 -4.11
C GLU A 92 -18.32 -6.78 -5.42
N GLU A 93 -19.38 -7.15 -6.14
CA GLU A 93 -19.31 -7.88 -7.42
C GLU A 93 -19.37 -6.96 -8.65
N LYS A 94 -19.18 -5.65 -8.48
CA LYS A 94 -19.13 -4.64 -9.56
C LYS A 94 -20.40 -4.59 -10.43
N GLY A 95 -21.57 -4.78 -9.81
CA GLY A 95 -22.87 -4.78 -10.49
C GLY A 95 -23.24 -6.06 -11.23
N ASP A 96 -22.51 -7.17 -11.04
CA ASP A 96 -22.86 -8.46 -11.66
C ASP A 96 -23.96 -9.18 -10.86
N LEU A 97 -25.19 -9.15 -11.38
CA LEU A 97 -26.37 -9.81 -10.82
C LEU A 97 -26.18 -11.32 -10.58
N VAL A 98 -25.54 -12.03 -11.49
CA VAL A 98 -25.46 -13.50 -11.39
C VAL A 98 -24.48 -13.89 -10.29
N LYS A 99 -23.33 -13.22 -10.24
CA LYS A 99 -22.32 -13.48 -9.20
C LYS A 99 -22.83 -13.13 -7.82
N THR A 100 -23.56 -12.02 -7.68
CA THR A 100 -24.16 -11.63 -6.39
C THR A 100 -25.14 -12.67 -5.87
N LEU A 101 -26.05 -13.15 -6.71
CA LEU A 101 -27.02 -14.20 -6.31
C LEU A 101 -26.31 -15.48 -5.87
N ILE A 102 -25.30 -15.93 -6.63
CA ILE A 102 -24.53 -17.13 -6.28
C ILE A 102 -23.86 -16.97 -4.92
N LYS A 103 -23.22 -15.82 -4.68
CA LYS A 103 -22.52 -15.52 -3.42
C LYS A 103 -23.46 -15.46 -2.22
N LEU A 104 -24.64 -14.85 -2.38
CA LEU A 104 -25.63 -14.71 -1.31
C LEU A 104 -26.27 -16.03 -0.92
N VAL A 105 -26.45 -16.95 -1.89
CA VAL A 105 -27.01 -18.29 -1.64
C VAL A 105 -25.97 -19.26 -1.10
N GLN A 106 -24.68 -19.00 -1.33
CA GLN A 106 -23.61 -19.92 -0.92
C GLN A 106 -23.59 -20.09 0.61
N PRO A 107 -23.67 -21.34 1.13
CA PRO A 107 -23.61 -21.57 2.56
C PRO A 107 -22.25 -21.12 3.09
N ARG A 108 -22.26 -20.42 4.24
CA ARG A 108 -21.02 -20.05 4.91
C ARG A 108 -20.19 -21.33 5.14
N PRO A 109 -18.91 -21.34 4.76
CA PRO A 109 -18.05 -22.48 5.03
C PRO A 109 -18.10 -22.77 6.52
N ARG A 110 -18.40 -24.03 6.88
CA ARG A 110 -18.47 -24.45 8.29
C ARG A 110 -17.13 -24.15 8.94
N ALA A 111 -17.15 -23.35 10.00
CA ALA A 111 -15.98 -23.19 10.85
C ALA A 111 -15.59 -24.58 11.39
N ARG A 112 -14.35 -25.02 11.15
CA ARG A 112 -13.84 -26.25 11.79
C ARG A 112 -13.82 -25.98 13.29
N SER A 113 -14.67 -26.67 14.04
CA SER A 113 -14.80 -26.53 15.50
C SER A 113 -13.59 -27.07 16.28
N VAL A 114 -12.46 -27.33 15.61
CA VAL A 114 -11.25 -27.89 16.23
C VAL A 114 -10.01 -27.01 16.13
N ASP A 115 -9.89 -26.07 15.16
CA ASP A 115 -8.67 -25.23 15.06
C ASP A 115 -8.89 -23.77 14.59
N GLY A 116 -10.12 -23.27 14.48
CA GLY A 116 -10.38 -21.82 14.39
C GLY A 116 -9.77 -21.02 13.22
N GLY A 117 -9.16 -21.65 12.22
CA GLY A 117 -8.62 -20.99 11.02
C GLY A 117 -9.56 -21.14 9.82
N ALA A 118 -10.01 -20.01 9.26
CA ALA A 118 -10.68 -20.01 7.96
C ALA A 118 -9.59 -20.10 6.86
N GLU A 119 -9.55 -21.22 6.12
CA GLU A 119 -8.70 -21.29 4.93
C GLU A 119 -9.29 -20.39 3.84
N LEU A 120 -8.52 -19.39 3.42
CA LEU A 120 -8.71 -18.68 2.15
C LEU A 120 -8.43 -19.69 1.03
N LYS A 121 -9.45 -20.00 0.21
CA LYS A 121 -9.23 -20.73 -1.04
C LYS A 121 -8.27 -19.93 -1.92
N LYS A 122 -7.21 -20.60 -2.40
CA LYS A 122 -6.33 -20.13 -3.49
C LYS A 122 -7.12 -19.84 -4.75
#